data_AF-A0A6H9SCD3-F1
#
_entry.id   AF-A0A6H9SCD3-F1
#
_cell.length_a   1.000
_cell.length_b   1.000
_cell.length_c   1.000
_cell.angle_alpha   90.00
_cell.angle_beta   90.00
_cell.angle_gamma   90.00
#
_symmetry.space_group_name_H-M   'P 1'
#
loop_
_entity.id
_entity.type
_entity.pdbx_description
1 polymer ?
#
loop_
_entity_poly.entity_id
_entity_poly.type
_entity_poly.pdbx_seq_one_letter_code
_entity_poly.pdbx_strand_id
1 'polypeptide(L)'
;LHEGLRPALEVWAHVQSLPEPGFAVIALGKRDVAYDAGLPVPLKRYQPGSDTVAGDDVSGCKVTAVMDQHAFMTVAAGVELRVGDIISFGTSHPCLTFDKWRVGCLVDEQLRVVESMETCF
;
A
#
# COMPACT_ATOMS: atom_id res chain seq x y z
N LEU A 1 -11.20 -18.19 23.08
CA LEU A 1 -10.64 -16.89 22.66
C LEU A 1 -11.10 -16.68 21.22
N HIS A 2 -12.14 -15.88 21.01
CA HIS A 2 -12.60 -15.59 19.66
C HIS A 2 -11.64 -14.55 19.07
N GLU A 3 -10.87 -14.94 18.06
CA GLU A 3 -10.16 -13.98 17.23
C GLU A 3 -11.16 -13.06 16.54
N GLY A 4 -10.90 -11.76 16.59
CA GLY A 4 -11.67 -10.77 15.83
C GLY A 4 -11.33 -10.83 14.34
N LEU A 5 -12.10 -10.08 13.54
CA LEU A 5 -11.81 -9.89 12.13
C LEU A 5 -10.44 -9.21 11.94
N ARG A 6 -9.68 -9.64 10.95
CA ARG A 6 -8.39 -9.06 10.57
C ARG A 6 -8.50 -8.39 9.20
N PRO A 7 -7.75 -7.29 8.94
CA PRO A 7 -7.64 -6.72 7.60
C PRO A 7 -7.10 -7.76 6.61
N ALA A 8 -7.69 -7.81 5.41
CA ALA A 8 -7.38 -8.84 4.40
C ALA A 8 -7.09 -8.26 3.00
N LEU A 9 -7.00 -6.93 2.88
CA LEU A 9 -6.68 -6.26 1.62
C LEU A 9 -5.59 -5.22 1.85
N GLU A 10 -4.59 -5.23 0.98
CA GLU A 10 -3.56 -4.21 0.87
C GLU A 10 -3.43 -3.78 -0.59
N VAL A 11 -3.15 -2.50 -0.82
CA VAL A 11 -2.76 -2.00 -2.15
C VAL A 11 -1.25 -1.75 -2.11
N TRP A 12 -0.54 -2.18 -3.15
CA TRP A 12 0.92 -2.15 -3.19
C TRP A 12 1.37 -1.16 -4.26
N ALA A 13 2.28 -0.26 -3.91
CA ALA A 13 2.70 0.81 -4.81
C ALA A 13 4.18 1.16 -4.63
N HIS A 14 4.81 1.59 -5.71
CA HIS A 14 6.21 2.00 -5.71
C HIS A 14 6.39 3.42 -5.16
N VAL A 15 7.51 3.64 -4.47
CA VAL A 15 8.10 4.96 -4.25
C VAL A 15 8.64 5.45 -5.59
N GLN A 16 8.06 6.53 -6.13
CA GLN A 16 8.45 7.09 -7.43
C GLN A 16 9.48 8.22 -7.30
N SER A 17 9.40 8.99 -6.22
CA SER A 17 10.28 10.14 -6.02
C SER A 17 10.50 10.43 -4.54
N LEU A 18 11.70 10.91 -4.23
CA LEU A 18 12.15 11.39 -2.92
C LEU A 18 12.77 12.78 -3.12
N PRO A 19 11.96 13.80 -3.46
CA PRO A 19 12.47 15.09 -3.93
C PRO A 19 13.11 15.92 -2.81
N GLU A 20 12.75 15.66 -1.55
CA GLU A 20 13.31 16.30 -0.37
C GLU A 20 13.32 15.34 0.84
N PRO A 21 14.19 15.58 1.84
CA PRO A 21 14.24 14.75 3.04
C PRO A 21 12.90 14.68 3.77
N GLY A 22 12.46 13.48 4.13
CA GLY A 22 11.22 13.28 4.87
C GLY A 22 9.96 13.28 3.99
N PHE A 23 10.08 13.37 2.67
CA PHE A 23 8.93 13.37 1.75
C PHE A 23 9.09 12.35 0.63
N ALA A 24 8.01 11.61 0.36
CA ALA A 24 7.94 10.64 -0.71
C ALA A 24 6.68 10.83 -1.57
N VAL A 25 6.85 10.66 -2.88
CA VAL A 25 5.75 10.55 -3.84
C VAL A 25 5.58 9.07 -4.20
N ILE A 26 4.38 8.56 -3.99
CA ILE A 26 4.04 7.15 -4.18
C ILE A 26 3.14 7.01 -5.42
N ALA A 27 3.35 5.94 -6.20
CA ALA A 27 2.52 5.51 -7.33
C ALA A 27 1.14 4.97 -6.88
N LEU A 28 0.39 5.74 -6.10
CA LEU A 28 -0.90 5.36 -5.53
C LEU A 28 -1.83 6.56 -5.54
N GLY A 29 -2.91 6.53 -6.30
CA GLY A 29 -3.85 7.64 -6.42
C GLY A 29 -5.30 7.29 -6.10
N LYS A 30 -6.18 8.27 -6.30
CA LYS A 30 -7.65 8.11 -6.17
C LYS A 30 -8.20 7.02 -7.08
N ARG A 31 -7.47 6.70 -8.16
CA ARG A 31 -7.81 5.63 -9.10
C ARG A 31 -7.49 4.23 -8.57
N ASP A 32 -6.72 4.13 -7.49
CA ASP A 32 -6.18 2.85 -7.01
C ASP A 32 -6.70 2.51 -5.60
N VAL A 33 -7.08 3.51 -4.81
CA VAL A 33 -7.51 3.30 -3.43
C VAL A 33 -8.63 4.26 -3.02
N ALA A 34 -9.59 3.75 -2.25
CA ALA A 34 -10.61 4.59 -1.62
C ALA A 34 -9.94 5.55 -0.61
N TYR A 35 -10.29 6.82 -0.70
CA TYR A 35 -9.67 7.90 0.09
C TYR A 35 -10.70 8.76 0.86
N ASP A 36 -11.98 8.58 0.53
CA ASP A 36 -13.14 9.29 1.08
C ASP A 36 -13.43 8.86 2.52
N ALA A 37 -13.16 7.60 2.86
CA ALA A 37 -13.39 7.03 4.19
C ALA A 37 -12.09 6.91 5.04
N GLY A 38 -11.00 7.55 4.60
CA GLY A 38 -9.70 7.57 5.26
C GLY A 38 -8.54 7.50 4.27
N LEU A 39 -7.39 8.08 4.63
CA LEU A 39 -6.18 7.99 3.80
C LEU A 39 -5.56 6.58 3.91
N PRO A 40 -4.91 6.09 2.84
CA PRO A 40 -4.16 4.83 2.87
C PRO A 40 -3.09 4.85 3.96
N VAL A 41 -2.93 3.73 4.67
CA VAL A 41 -2.01 3.60 5.79
C VAL A 41 -0.80 2.78 5.35
N PRO A 42 0.43 3.34 5.32
CA PRO A 42 1.63 2.56 5.04
C PRO A 42 1.83 1.47 6.09
N LEU A 43 2.18 0.25 5.66
CA LEU A 43 2.38 -0.89 6.55
C LEU A 43 3.82 -1.40 6.45
N LYS A 44 4.18 -1.97 5.29
CA LYS A 44 5.47 -2.60 5.06
C LYS A 44 6.16 -2.07 3.82
N ARG A 45 7.49 -2.01 3.86
CA ARG A 45 8.37 -1.69 2.73
C ARG A 45 9.10 -2.92 2.26
N TYR A 46 9.23 -3.08 0.95
CA TYR A 46 9.94 -4.15 0.29
C TYR A 46 10.89 -3.58 -0.75
N GLN A 47 12.09 -4.14 -0.83
CA GLN A 47 13.05 -3.80 -1.87
C GLN A 47 12.84 -4.74 -3.06
N PRO A 48 12.71 -4.22 -4.30
CA PRO A 48 12.64 -5.07 -5.48
C PRO A 48 13.83 -6.03 -5.56
N GLY A 49 13.53 -7.31 -5.81
CA GLY A 49 14.55 -8.37 -5.88
C GLY A 49 14.98 -8.95 -4.53
N SER A 50 14.39 -8.50 -3.41
CA SER A 50 14.52 -9.18 -2.13
C SER A 50 13.58 -10.38 -2.05
N ASP A 51 14.08 -11.54 -1.59
CA ASP A 51 13.27 -12.74 -1.32
C ASP A 51 12.56 -12.68 0.05
N THR A 52 12.66 -11.57 0.77
CA THR A 52 12.08 -11.43 2.11
C THR A 52 10.60 -11.02 2.04
N VAL A 53 9.72 -11.89 2.55
CA VAL A 53 8.27 -11.61 2.62
C VAL A 53 7.86 -10.85 3.89
N ALA A 54 8.76 -10.66 4.86
CA ALA A 54 8.45 -9.97 6.11
C ALA A 54 8.25 -8.46 5.93
N GLY A 55 9.03 -7.85 5.02
CA GLY A 55 9.09 -6.40 4.81
C GLY A 55 9.65 -5.63 6.02
N ASP A 56 10.06 -4.39 5.79
CA ASP A 56 10.44 -3.48 6.87
C ASP A 56 9.21 -2.70 7.34
N ASP A 57 9.10 -2.48 8.65
CA ASP A 57 8.00 -1.71 9.21
C ASP A 57 8.10 -0.24 8.84
N VAL A 58 7.05 0.29 8.21
CA VAL A 58 6.96 1.71 7.83
C VAL A 58 5.67 2.36 8.31
N SER A 59 4.98 1.76 9.29
CA SER A 59 3.72 2.29 9.83
C SER A 59 3.86 3.63 10.57
N GLY A 60 5.09 4.07 10.84
CA GLY A 60 5.37 5.43 11.31
C GLY A 60 5.23 6.49 10.20
N CYS A 61 5.30 6.10 8.91
CA CYS A 61 5.08 7.01 7.79
C CYS A 61 3.59 7.35 7.66
N LYS A 62 3.28 8.48 7.03
CA LYS A 62 1.90 8.95 6.93
C LYS A 62 1.60 9.53 5.56
N VAL A 63 0.57 9.01 4.90
CA VAL A 63 0.00 9.65 3.70
C VAL A 63 -0.70 10.94 4.13
N THR A 64 -0.38 12.05 3.47
CA THR A 64 -0.92 13.38 3.75
C THR A 64 -1.89 13.87 2.69
N ALA A 65 -1.76 13.38 1.45
CA ALA A 65 -2.66 13.69 0.36
C ALA A 65 -2.70 12.57 -0.67
N VAL A 66 -3.82 12.44 -1.39
CA VAL A 66 -3.99 11.53 -2.52
C VAL A 66 -4.50 12.32 -3.72
N MET A 67 -3.68 12.36 -4.75
CA MET A 67 -3.95 12.93 -6.08
C MET A 67 -4.50 11.84 -7.00
N ASP A 68 -4.79 12.17 -8.26
CA ASP A 68 -5.38 11.21 -9.19
C ASP A 68 -4.56 9.92 -9.37
N GLN A 69 -3.23 10.03 -9.39
CA GLN A 69 -2.28 8.93 -9.65
C GLN A 69 -1.13 8.86 -8.63
N HIS A 70 -1.14 9.74 -7.62
CA HIS A 70 -0.01 9.90 -6.71
C HIS A 70 -0.48 10.13 -5.28
N ALA A 71 0.27 9.63 -4.31
CA ALA A 71 0.08 9.94 -2.90
C ALA A 71 1.32 10.63 -2.38
N PHE A 72 1.10 11.63 -1.53
CA PHE A 72 2.15 12.32 -0.80
C PHE A 72 2.28 11.70 0.58
N MET A 73 3.50 11.37 0.97
CA MET A 73 3.78 10.67 2.22
C MET A 73 4.91 11.35 2.97
N THR A 74 4.70 11.63 4.25
CA THR A 74 5.79 11.99 5.18
C THR A 74 6.49 10.71 5.63
N VAL A 75 7.81 10.69 5.50
CA VAL A 75 8.66 9.57 5.90
C VAL A 75 9.07 9.77 7.36
N ALA A 76 8.87 8.74 8.18
CA ALA A 76 9.22 8.78 9.60
C ALA A 76 10.73 8.85 9.81
N ALA A 77 11.15 9.42 10.95
CA ALA A 77 12.54 9.42 11.35
C ALA A 77 13.08 7.99 11.47
N GLY A 78 14.28 7.74 10.92
CA GLY A 78 14.92 6.42 10.91
C GLY A 78 14.43 5.47 9.81
N VAL A 79 13.40 5.84 9.03
CA VAL A 79 13.00 5.07 7.85
C VAL A 79 13.80 5.55 6.64
N GLU A 80 14.54 4.64 6.01
CA GLU A 80 15.23 4.89 4.74
C GLU A 80 14.50 4.25 3.56
N LEU A 81 13.99 5.10 2.67
CA LEU A 81 13.36 4.70 1.42
C LEU A 81 14.32 4.93 0.24
N ARG A 82 14.13 4.14 -0.81
CA ARG A 82 14.74 4.33 -2.12
C ARG A 82 13.65 4.45 -3.18
N VAL A 83 13.92 5.21 -4.24
CA VAL A 83 13.07 5.17 -5.43
C VAL A 83 13.05 3.74 -5.96
N GLY A 84 11.86 3.21 -6.22
CA GLY A 84 11.63 1.83 -6.61
C GLY A 84 11.22 0.91 -5.46
N ASP A 85 11.42 1.28 -4.19
CA ASP A 85 10.88 0.51 -3.06
C ASP A 85 9.37 0.33 -3.20
N ILE A 86 8.84 -0.82 -2.80
CA ILE A 86 7.41 -1.13 -2.82
C ILE A 86 6.89 -0.95 -1.40
N ILE A 87 5.77 -0.24 -1.24
CA ILE A 87 5.09 -0.09 0.05
C ILE A 87 3.73 -0.75 -0.06
N SER A 88 3.37 -1.53 0.95
CA SER A 88 2.01 -2.04 1.12
C SER A 88 1.19 -1.09 1.97
N PHE A 89 -0.05 -0.85 1.54
CA PHE A 89 -0.96 0.11 2.14
C PHE A 89 -2.25 -0.58 2.58
N GLY A 90 -2.57 -0.45 3.86
CA GLY A 90 -3.90 -0.77 4.37
C GLY A 90 -4.89 0.35 4.05
N THR A 91 -6.18 0.02 4.10
CA THR A 91 -7.29 0.97 4.02
C THR A 91 -8.31 0.68 5.11
N SER A 92 -8.89 1.73 5.67
CA SER A 92 -9.93 1.62 6.71
C SER A 92 -11.21 0.96 6.19
N HIS A 93 -11.49 1.09 4.88
CA HIS A 93 -12.70 0.59 4.24
C HIS A 93 -12.31 -0.21 2.97
N PRO A 94 -11.76 -1.42 3.12
CA PRO A 94 -11.23 -2.19 2.00
C PRO A 94 -12.25 -2.47 0.91
N CYS A 95 -13.52 -2.70 1.28
CA CYS A 95 -14.59 -2.94 0.32
C CYS A 95 -14.83 -1.77 -0.65
N LEU A 96 -14.59 -0.52 -0.22
CA LEU A 96 -14.73 0.66 -1.08
C LEU A 96 -13.59 0.79 -2.11
N THR A 97 -12.55 -0.02 -2.00
CA THR A 97 -11.43 -0.03 -2.96
C THR A 97 -11.70 -0.97 -4.13
N PHE A 98 -12.60 -1.94 -4.01
CA PHE A 98 -12.82 -2.96 -5.06
C PHE A 98 -13.31 -2.37 -6.39
N ASP A 99 -14.10 -1.29 -6.38
CA ASP A 99 -14.62 -0.65 -7.60
C ASP A 99 -13.54 -0.01 -8.49
N LYS A 100 -12.33 0.16 -7.95
CA LYS A 100 -11.16 0.69 -8.65
C LYS A 100 -10.38 -0.38 -9.41
N TRP A 101 -10.58 -1.66 -9.07
CA TRP A 101 -9.77 -2.76 -9.57
C TRP A 101 -10.65 -3.77 -10.30
N ARG A 102 -10.41 -3.95 -11.60
CA ARG A 102 -11.09 -5.01 -12.37
C ARG A 102 -10.70 -6.41 -11.92
N VAL A 103 -9.51 -6.57 -11.34
CA VAL A 103 -8.93 -7.83 -10.87
C VAL A 103 -8.22 -7.60 -9.54
N GLY A 104 -8.52 -8.42 -8.54
CA GLY A 104 -7.76 -8.54 -7.30
C GLY A 104 -6.91 -9.81 -7.27
N CYS A 105 -5.83 -9.81 -6.49
CA CYS A 105 -4.97 -10.98 -6.32
C CYS A 105 -5.14 -11.56 -4.91
N LEU A 106 -5.40 -12.86 -4.83
CA LEU A 106 -5.23 -13.62 -3.60
C LEU A 106 -3.78 -14.12 -3.54
N VAL A 107 -3.12 -13.92 -2.40
CA VAL A 107 -1.74 -14.34 -2.18
C VAL A 107 -1.63 -15.29 -1.00
N ASP A 108 -0.63 -16.17 -1.03
CA ASP A 108 -0.27 -16.99 0.13
C ASP A 108 0.67 -16.24 1.10
N GLU A 109 1.09 -16.93 2.16
CA GLU A 109 2.01 -16.40 3.18
C GLU A 109 3.40 -16.03 2.62
N GLN A 110 3.73 -16.48 1.41
CA GLN A 110 4.97 -16.16 0.72
C GLN A 110 4.76 -15.06 -0.34
N LEU A 111 3.62 -14.36 -0.31
CA LEU A 111 3.22 -13.32 -1.26
C LEU A 111 3.15 -13.80 -2.72
N ARG A 112 3.00 -15.11 -2.95
CA ARG A 112 2.80 -15.67 -4.28
C ARG A 112 1.33 -15.55 -4.64
N VAL A 113 1.03 -15.07 -5.83
CA VAL A 113 -0.35 -15.03 -6.34
C VAL A 113 -0.83 -16.46 -6.55
N VAL A 114 -1.89 -16.84 -5.84
CA VAL A 114 -2.52 -18.17 -5.95
C VAL A 114 -3.81 -18.12 -6.76
N GLU A 115 -4.48 -16.97 -6.80
CA GLU A 115 -5.72 -16.77 -7.54
C GLU A 115 -5.88 -15.30 -7.97
N SER A 116 -6.55 -15.08 -9.10
CA SER A 116 -7.00 -13.77 -9.56
C SER A 116 -8.53 -13.71 -9.54
N MET A 117 -9.09 -12.67 -8.95
CA MET A 117 -10.52 -12.49 -8.73
C MET A 117 -11.02 -11.33 -9.58
N GLU A 118 -11.88 -11.59 -10.56
CA GLU A 118 -12.54 -10.53 -11.33
C GLU A 118 -13.64 -9.85 -10.53
N THR A 119 -13.81 -8.55 -10.74
CA THR A 119 -14.90 -7.77 -10.14
C THR A 119 -15.89 -7.28 -11.19
N CYS A 120 -17.18 -7.23 -10.87
CA CYS A 120 -18.24 -6.79 -11.77
C CYS A 120 -18.90 -5.50 -11.25
N PHE A 121 -18.32 -4.34 -11.56
CA PHE A 121 -18.84 -3.01 -11.23
C PHE A 121 -19.36 -2.25 -12.46
#